data_AF-A0A842P203-F1
#
_entry.id   AF-A0A842P203-F1
#
_cell.length_a   1.000
_cell.length_b   1.000
_cell.length_c   1.000
_cell.angle_alpha   90.00
_cell.angle_beta   90.00
_cell.angle_gamma   90.00
#
_symmetry.space_group_name_H-M   'P 1'
#
loop_
_entity.id
_entity.type
_entity.pdbx_description
1 polymer ?
#
loop_
_entity_poly.entity_id
_entity_poly.type
_entity_poly.pdbx_seq_one_letter_code
_entity_poly.pdbx_strand_id
1 'polypeptide(L)'
;MKKISEVIETLNYDELIEFKKIVEEGAIIQNVEKKLEKFKNPNKVCPVCNTPVGEEGLTLTFGPIGLKKIAVFDGVDCLEYFLYKIKK
;
A
#
# COMPACT_ATOMS: atom_id res chain seq x y z
N MET A 1 15.94 -0.29 -16.94
CA MET A 1 15.28 -1.61 -16.97
C MET A 1 16.29 -2.77 -16.93
N LYS A 2 17.27 -2.77 -16.01
CA LYS A 2 18.31 -3.82 -16.00
C LYS A 2 17.97 -5.01 -15.09
N LYS A 3 17.23 -4.75 -14.01
CA LYS A 3 16.99 -5.73 -12.93
C LYS A 3 16.17 -6.97 -13.31
N ILE A 4 15.22 -6.87 -14.24
CA ILE A 4 14.38 -8.04 -14.62
C ILE A 4 15.18 -8.97 -15.53
N SER A 5 15.92 -8.40 -16.49
CA SER A 5 16.80 -9.16 -17.37
C SER A 5 17.88 -9.91 -16.58
N GLU A 6 18.49 -9.26 -15.59
CA GLU A 6 19.47 -9.87 -14.68
C GLU A 6 18.87 -11.07 -13.91
N VAL A 7 17.60 -11.02 -13.52
CA VAL A 7 16.92 -12.14 -12.84
C VAL A 7 16.70 -13.30 -13.80
N ILE A 8 16.26 -13.03 -15.04
CA ILE A 8 16.02 -14.08 -16.05
C ILE A 8 17.32 -14.81 -16.38
N GLU A 9 18.45 -14.10 -16.45
CA GLU A 9 19.77 -14.68 -16.70
C GLU A 9 20.25 -15.63 -15.59
N THR A 10 19.70 -15.51 -14.37
CA THR A 10 20.06 -16.38 -13.24
C THR A 10 19.22 -17.65 -13.11
N LEU A 11 18.13 -17.77 -13.88
CA LEU A 11 17.22 -18.92 -13.81
C LEU A 11 17.73 -20.11 -14.63
N ASN A 12 17.50 -21.31 -14.11
CA ASN A 12 17.73 -22.55 -14.85
C ASN A 12 16.55 -22.87 -15.80
N TYR A 13 16.69 -23.95 -16.59
CA TYR A 13 15.70 -24.31 -17.62
C TYR A 13 14.29 -24.54 -17.06
N ASP A 14 14.16 -25.29 -15.97
CA ASP A 14 12.85 -25.61 -15.38
C ASP A 14 12.20 -24.37 -14.77
N GLU A 15 13.00 -23.52 -14.12
CA GLU A 15 12.56 -22.22 -13.59
C GLU A 15 12.12 -21.26 -14.71
N LEU A 16 12.79 -21.28 -15.87
CA LEU A 16 12.41 -20.49 -17.04
C LEU A 16 11.08 -20.96 -17.64
N ILE A 17 10.83 -22.27 -17.68
CA ILE A 17 9.55 -22.85 -18.13
C ILE A 17 8.41 -22.38 -17.21
N GLU A 18 8.60 -22.46 -15.89
CA GLU A 18 7.61 -22.02 -14.91
C GLU A 18 7.39 -20.51 -14.97
N PHE A 19 8.47 -19.73 -15.02
CA PHE A 19 8.42 -18.27 -15.16
C PHE A 19 7.65 -17.86 -16.42
N LYS A 20 7.92 -18.50 -17.56
CA LYS A 20 7.19 -18.25 -18.81
C LYS A 20 5.69 -18.49 -18.64
N LYS A 21 5.29 -19.59 -18.01
CA LYS A 21 3.87 -19.92 -17.75
C LYS A 21 3.19 -18.83 -16.90
N ILE A 22 3.83 -18.39 -15.82
CA ILE A 22 3.32 -17.33 -14.94
C ILE A 22 3.15 -16.00 -15.69
N VAL A 23 4.09 -15.67 -16.60
CA VAL A 23 4.00 -14.48 -17.45
C VAL A 23 2.82 -14.60 -18.43
N GLU A 24 2.68 -15.73 -19.11
CA GLU A 24 1.61 -15.98 -20.09
C GLU A 24 0.21 -16.01 -19.46
N GLU A 25 0.09 -16.54 -18.25
CA GLU A 25 -1.14 -16.54 -17.45
C GLU A 25 -1.48 -15.15 -16.88
N GLY A 26 -0.61 -14.15 -17.04
CA GLY A 26 -0.85 -12.78 -16.58
C GLY A 26 -0.78 -12.61 -15.06
N ALA A 27 -0.35 -13.63 -14.31
CA ALA A 27 -0.25 -13.57 -12.85
C ALA A 27 0.75 -12.50 -12.37
N ILE A 28 1.84 -12.27 -13.12
CA ILE A 28 2.78 -11.17 -12.85
C ILE A 28 2.11 -9.81 -13.04
N ILE A 29 1.28 -9.63 -14.07
CA ILE A 29 0.57 -8.38 -14.32
C ILE A 29 -0.35 -8.06 -13.14
N GLN A 30 -1.15 -9.02 -12.67
CA GLN A 30 -2.02 -8.84 -11.51
C GLN A 30 -1.24 -8.45 -10.24
N ASN A 31 -0.09 -9.06 -10.01
CA ASN A 31 0.76 -8.74 -8.86
C ASN A 31 1.39 -7.34 -8.98
N VAL A 32 1.81 -6.95 -10.19
CA VAL A 32 2.32 -5.61 -10.48
C VAL A 32 1.22 -4.57 -10.29
N GLU A 33 0.01 -4.81 -10.80
CA GLU A 33 -1.14 -3.91 -10.64
C GLU A 33 -1.53 -3.73 -9.18
N LYS A 34 -1.68 -4.82 -8.40
CA LYS A 34 -1.93 -4.74 -6.94
C LYS A 34 -0.86 -3.93 -6.22
N LYS A 35 0.40 -4.06 -6.64
CA LYS A 35 1.50 -3.32 -6.03
C LYS A 35 1.48 -1.85 -6.45
N LEU A 36 1.15 -1.55 -7.71
CA LEU A 36 0.94 -0.20 -8.22
C LEU A 36 -0.28 0.47 -7.56
N GLU A 37 -1.35 -0.24 -7.26
CA GLU A 37 -2.50 0.27 -6.51
C GLU A 37 -2.11 0.70 -5.10
N LYS A 38 -1.27 -0.08 -4.41
CA LYS A 38 -0.70 0.31 -3.11
C LYS A 38 0.16 1.58 -3.20
N PHE A 39 0.82 1.84 -4.34
CA PHE A 39 1.54 3.08 -4.59
C PHE A 39 0.64 4.24 -5.02
N LYS A 40 -0.48 3.96 -5.70
CA LYS A 40 -1.49 4.95 -6.10
C LYS A 40 -2.33 5.44 -4.92
N ASN A 41 -2.56 4.59 -3.92
CA ASN A 41 -3.25 4.91 -2.67
C ASN A 41 -2.30 4.88 -1.44
N PRO A 42 -1.34 5.80 -1.31
CA PRO A 42 -0.50 5.90 -0.12
C PRO A 42 -1.28 6.38 1.14
N ASN A 43 -2.52 6.85 0.98
CA ASN A 43 -3.15 7.77 1.93
C ASN A 43 -4.09 7.17 2.97
N LYS A 44 -4.00 5.87 3.22
CA LYS A 44 -4.89 5.25 4.19
C LYS A 44 -4.13 4.22 4.99
N VAL A 45 -3.04 4.61 5.64
CA VAL A 45 -2.45 3.81 6.71
C VAL A 45 -2.82 4.49 8.01
N CYS A 46 -3.35 3.72 8.95
CA CYS A 46 -3.72 4.26 10.25
C CYS A 46 -2.46 4.80 10.95
N PRO A 47 -2.42 6.08 11.37
CA PRO A 47 -1.24 6.66 12.01
C PRO A 47 -1.01 6.14 13.44
N VAL A 48 -1.93 5.32 13.97
CA VAL A 48 -1.85 4.75 15.32
C VAL A 48 -1.33 3.32 15.28
N CYS A 49 -1.91 2.46 14.44
CA CYS A 49 -1.60 1.02 14.41
C CYS A 49 -0.86 0.57 13.14
N ASN A 50 -0.67 1.45 12.15
CA ASN A 50 -0.09 1.16 10.83
C ASN A 50 -0.85 0.13 9.97
N THR A 51 -2.10 -0.17 10.32
CA THR A 51 -2.97 -1.03 9.50
C THR A 51 -3.40 -0.28 8.22
N PRO A 52 -3.39 -0.94 7.05
CA PRO A 52 -4.02 -0.41 5.84
C PRO A 52 -5.52 -0.18 6.07
N VAL A 53 -6.00 1.02 5.78
CA VAL A 53 -7.38 1.45 5.94
C VAL A 53 -8.09 1.37 4.59
N GLY A 54 -9.23 0.68 4.56
CA GLY A 54 -10.07 0.54 3.38
C GLY A 54 -10.92 1.79 3.07
N GLU A 55 -11.97 1.59 2.27
CA GLU A 55 -12.90 2.68 1.91
C GLU A 55 -13.66 3.21 3.13
N GLU A 56 -14.00 2.34 4.08
CA GLU A 56 -14.74 2.65 5.33
C GLU A 56 -13.89 3.35 6.41
N GLY A 57 -12.69 3.80 6.07
CA GLY A 57 -11.80 4.50 7.00
C GLY A 57 -12.36 5.81 7.55
N LEU A 58 -12.15 6.06 8.83
CA LEU A 58 -12.51 7.33 9.48
C LEU A 58 -11.51 8.41 9.12
N THR A 59 -11.97 9.54 8.58
CA THR A 59 -11.09 10.64 8.15
C THR A 59 -11.21 11.83 9.10
N LEU A 60 -10.08 12.25 9.70
CA LEU A 60 -9.98 13.47 10.49
C LEU A 60 -9.22 14.54 9.70
N THR A 61 -9.84 15.70 9.49
CA THR A 61 -9.18 16.88 8.94
C THR A 61 -9.01 17.92 10.04
N PHE A 62 -7.80 18.41 10.28
CA PHE A 62 -7.49 19.31 11.41
C PHE A 62 -6.37 20.31 11.07
N GLY A 63 -6.29 21.41 11.83
CA GLY A 63 -5.32 22.50 11.60
C GLY A 63 -5.97 23.81 11.13
N PRO A 64 -5.19 24.90 11.05
CA PRO A 64 -5.71 26.23 10.72
C PRO A 64 -6.07 26.36 9.24
N ILE A 65 -6.86 27.38 8.91
CA ILE A 65 -7.27 27.69 7.53
C ILE A 65 -6.00 27.95 6.70
N GLY A 66 -5.73 27.07 5.73
CA GLY A 66 -4.53 27.12 4.87
C GLY A 66 -3.46 26.05 5.19
N LEU A 67 -3.52 25.40 6.36
CA LEU A 67 -2.59 24.33 6.77
C LEU A 67 -3.36 23.12 7.32
N LYS A 68 -4.39 22.69 6.58
CA LYS A 68 -5.17 21.50 6.94
C LYS A 68 -4.32 20.25 6.76
N LYS A 69 -4.29 19.41 7.79
CA LYS A 69 -3.75 18.04 7.78
C LYS A 69 -4.90 17.05 7.73
N ILE A 70 -4.66 15.91 7.10
CA ILE A 70 -5.62 14.81 6.99
C ILE A 70 -4.98 13.57 7.59
N ALA A 71 -5.72 12.87 8.46
CA ALA A 71 -5.38 11.56 8.99
C ALA A 71 -6.54 10.59 8.76
N VAL A 72 -6.23 9.33 8.46
CA VAL A 72 -7.24 8.29 8.22
C VAL A 72 -7.00 7.13 9.19
N PHE A 73 -8.06 6.63 9.82
CA PHE A 73 -7.99 5.62 10.88
C PHE A 73 -8.79 4.36 10.48
N ASP A 74 -8.28 3.20 10.87
CA ASP A 74 -8.89 1.88 10.65
C ASP A 74 -10.13 1.63 11.50
N GLY A 75 -10.23 2.30 12.65
CA GLY A 75 -11.37 2.17 13.56
C GLY A 75 -11.50 3.31 14.57
N VAL A 76 -12.59 3.29 15.32
CA VAL A 76 -12.94 4.32 16.31
C VAL A 76 -11.90 4.38 17.43
N ASP A 77 -11.42 3.23 17.91
CA ASP A 77 -10.41 3.16 18.99
C ASP A 77 -9.12 3.91 18.63
N CYS A 78 -8.65 3.75 17.38
CA CYS A 78 -7.47 4.45 16.88
C CYS A 78 -7.71 5.96 16.76
N LEU A 79 -8.90 6.38 16.31
CA LEU A 79 -9.27 7.79 16.27
C LEU A 79 -9.32 8.39 17.69
N GLU A 80 -9.96 7.71 18.65
CA GLU A 80 -10.07 8.16 20.03
C GLU A 80 -8.69 8.28 20.69
N TYR A 81 -7.83 7.28 20.51
CA TYR A 81 -6.45 7.32 20.99
C TYR A 81 -5.69 8.51 20.42
N PHE A 82 -5.81 8.76 19.12
CA PHE A 82 -5.16 9.90 18.47
C PHE A 82 -5.66 11.24 19.03
N LEU A 83 -6.98 11.39 19.19
CA LEU A 83 -7.59 12.58 19.77
C LEU A 83 -7.17 12.80 21.23
N TYR A 84 -7.00 11.73 22.00
CA TYR A 84 -6.47 11.82 23.36
C TYR A 84 -5.02 12.32 23.37
N LYS A 85 -4.17 11.83 22.45
CA LYS A 85 -2.76 12.22 22.37
C LYS A 85 -2.53 13.65 21.88
N ILE A 86 -3.39 14.16 21.00
CA ILE A 86 -3.24 15.50 20.41
C ILE A 86 -3.77 16.63 21.33
N LYS A 87 -4.57 16.30 22.35
CA LYS A 87 -5.13 17.25 23.34
C LYS A 87 -4.13 17.77 24.38
N LYS A 88 -2.82 17.61 24.15
CA LYS A 88 -1.76 18.12 25.05
C LYS A 88 -1.42 19.58 24.75
#